data_AF-F5T255-F1
#
_entry.id   AF-F5T255-F1
#
_cell.length_a   1.000
_cell.length_b   1.000
_cell.length_c   1.000
_cell.angle_alpha   90.00
_cell.angle_beta   90.00
_cell.angle_gamma   90.00
#
_symmetry.space_group_name_H-M   'P 1'
#
loop_
_entity.id
_entity.type
_entity.pdbx_description
1 polymer ?
#
loop_
_entity_poly.entity_id
_entity_poly.type
_entity_poly.pdbx_seq_one_letter_code
_entity_poly.pdbx_strand_id
1 'polypeptide(L)'
;MTEKLIVILICYMFVTACSSVYQQQDCEKKGNNECQKGSGGYVLIEPKIDEDYVRKYNIPSLELYKNQLSIIKTSNWQKGDLTRQERDEALLECGSSDIWMSKNYALMKTLTPDEYNGKLLLIKRCMLNDGFTFLGDFSPCESDPIPACDLPVPKRETERRLNSEYCIKKAYVDACQPQSRERILNTEKCKLYPKLYFCDI
;
A
#
# COMPACT_ATOMS: atom_id res chain seq x y z
N MET A 1 30.23 36.53 -35.99
CA MET A 1 28.93 36.14 -35.40
C MET A 1 29.13 34.82 -34.70
N THR A 2 28.99 34.85 -33.39
CA THR A 2 29.69 34.00 -32.43
C THR A 2 28.83 32.83 -31.96
N GLU A 3 29.48 31.69 -31.71
CA GLU A 3 28.93 30.39 -31.26
C GLU A 3 28.01 30.46 -30.02
N LYS A 4 27.91 31.61 -29.36
CA LYS A 4 27.03 31.85 -28.21
C LYS A 4 25.53 31.94 -28.57
N LEU A 5 25.17 32.09 -29.84
CA LEU A 5 23.76 32.16 -30.27
C LEU A 5 23.12 30.80 -30.60
N ILE A 6 23.92 29.75 -30.81
CA ILE A 6 23.40 28.40 -31.09
C ILE A 6 23.03 27.67 -29.78
N VAL A 7 23.74 27.95 -28.68
CA VAL A 7 23.49 27.32 -27.38
C VAL A 7 22.16 27.80 -26.75
N ILE A 8 21.75 29.05 -27.02
CA ILE A 8 20.51 29.62 -26.45
C ILE A 8 19.26 29.08 -27.17
N LEU A 9 19.35 28.71 -28.45
CA LEU A 9 18.24 28.09 -29.19
C LEU A 9 18.05 26.60 -28.85
N ILE A 10 19.11 25.90 -28.44
CA ILE A 10 19.02 24.51 -27.97
C ILE A 10 18.46 24.47 -26.54
N CYS A 11 18.78 25.44 -25.68
CA CYS A 11 18.19 25.52 -24.34
C CYS A 11 16.70 25.88 -24.33
N TYR A 12 16.17 26.54 -25.36
CA TYR A 12 14.73 26.86 -25.43
C TYR A 12 13.85 25.72 -25.97
N MET A 13 14.43 24.67 -26.58
CA MET A 13 13.66 23.48 -26.99
C MET A 13 13.61 22.36 -25.94
N PHE A 14 14.38 22.47 -24.85
CA PHE A 14 14.36 21.49 -23.74
C PHE A 14 13.52 21.92 -22.53
N VAL A 15 12.93 23.12 -22.54
CA VAL A 15 12.10 23.62 -21.42
C VAL A 15 10.59 23.49 -21.69
N THR A 16 10.17 22.88 -22.81
CA THR A 16 8.74 22.61 -23.08
C THR A 16 8.36 21.13 -23.07
N ALA A 17 9.21 20.24 -22.52
CA ALA A 17 8.94 18.80 -22.48
C ALA A 17 8.68 18.21 -21.07
N CYS A 18 8.44 19.04 -20.06
CA CYS A 18 7.92 18.58 -18.76
C CYS A 18 6.40 18.75 -18.63
N SER A 19 5.69 18.81 -19.76
CA SER A 19 4.26 18.61 -19.83
C SER A 19 3.95 17.34 -20.63
N SER A 20 4.51 16.20 -20.22
CA SER A 20 3.90 14.90 -20.52
C SER A 20 2.73 14.67 -19.55
N VAL A 21 1.80 15.61 -19.57
CA VAL A 21 0.41 15.39 -19.20
C VAL A 21 -0.07 14.30 -20.16
N TYR A 22 -0.35 13.11 -19.63
CA TYR A 22 -1.26 12.14 -20.22
C TYR A 22 -1.21 12.04 -21.75
N GLN A 23 -0.11 11.54 -22.32
CA GLN A 23 -0.20 10.92 -23.65
C GLN A 23 -0.88 9.56 -23.47
N GLN A 24 -2.20 9.63 -23.42
CA GLN A 24 -3.12 8.50 -23.57
C GLN A 24 -2.94 8.01 -25.02
N GLN A 25 -1.84 7.30 -25.28
CA GLN A 25 -1.65 6.56 -26.53
C GLN A 25 -2.77 5.53 -26.62
N ASP A 26 -3.47 5.52 -27.75
CA ASP A 26 -4.56 4.59 -28.05
C ASP A 26 -4.11 3.15 -27.76
N CYS A 27 -4.63 2.60 -26.68
CA CYS A 27 -4.33 1.27 -26.19
C CYS A 27 -5.26 0.26 -26.87
N GLU A 28 -4.73 -0.61 -27.73
CA GLU A 28 -5.47 -1.78 -28.17
C GLU A 28 -5.56 -2.78 -27.01
N LYS A 29 -6.75 -2.91 -26.43
CA LYS A 29 -7.01 -3.77 -25.28
C LYS A 29 -7.00 -5.24 -25.71
N LYS A 30 -6.09 -6.04 -25.16
CA LYS A 30 -6.07 -7.50 -25.36
C LYS A 30 -6.33 -8.18 -24.01
N GLY A 31 -7.55 -8.70 -23.84
CA GLY A 31 -7.97 -9.30 -22.56
C GLY A 31 -8.37 -8.29 -21.47
N ASN A 32 -8.51 -8.76 -20.23
CA ASN A 32 -9.17 -7.96 -19.18
C ASN A 32 -8.28 -6.84 -18.60
N ASN A 33 -6.95 -6.99 -18.54
CA ASN A 33 -6.05 -6.07 -17.82
C ASN A 33 -4.70 -5.73 -18.53
N GLU A 34 -4.53 -6.10 -19.80
CA GLU A 34 -3.28 -5.85 -20.55
C GLU A 34 -3.54 -4.88 -21.71
N CYS A 35 -2.68 -3.85 -21.82
CA CYS A 35 -2.58 -3.02 -23.02
C CYS A 35 -1.19 -3.19 -23.64
N GLN A 36 -1.14 -3.23 -24.97
CA GLN A 36 0.11 -3.17 -25.71
C GLN A 36 0.37 -1.72 -26.15
N LYS A 37 1.50 -1.15 -25.74
CA LYS A 37 1.97 0.13 -26.31
C LYS A 37 2.38 -0.08 -27.78
N GLY A 38 2.33 0.97 -28.60
CA GLY A 38 2.71 0.92 -30.02
C GLY A 38 4.15 0.45 -30.30
N SER A 39 4.99 0.32 -29.27
CA SER A 39 6.35 -0.26 -29.33
C SER A 39 6.43 -1.74 -28.95
N GLY A 40 5.29 -2.44 -28.79
CA GLY A 40 5.23 -3.87 -28.50
C GLY A 40 5.33 -4.26 -27.03
N GLY A 41 5.52 -3.31 -26.11
CA GLY A 41 5.58 -3.57 -24.67
C GLY A 41 4.20 -3.66 -24.02
N TYR A 42 4.00 -4.65 -23.16
CA TYR A 42 2.78 -4.80 -22.36
C TYR A 42 2.82 -3.91 -21.13
N VAL A 43 1.71 -3.22 -20.85
CA VAL A 43 1.49 -2.46 -19.62
C VAL A 43 0.32 -3.08 -18.89
N LEU A 44 0.54 -3.42 -17.62
CA LEU A 44 -0.52 -3.79 -16.70
C LEU A 44 -1.31 -2.53 -16.37
N ILE A 45 -2.61 -2.55 -16.68
CA ILE A 45 -3.51 -1.47 -16.28
C ILE A 45 -3.98 -1.78 -14.86
N GLU A 46 -3.58 -0.95 -13.89
CA GLU A 46 -4.16 -1.05 -12.55
C GLU A 46 -5.67 -0.85 -12.65
N PRO A 47 -6.48 -1.69 -11.96
CA PRO A 47 -7.92 -1.55 -12.00
C PRO A 47 -8.30 -0.17 -11.47
N LYS A 48 -9.20 0.49 -12.19
CA LYS A 48 -9.79 1.75 -11.72
C LYS A 48 -10.54 1.48 -10.41
N ILE A 49 -10.19 2.22 -9.37
CA ILE A 49 -10.84 2.13 -8.07
C ILE A 49 -12.02 3.10 -8.03
N ASP A 50 -13.20 2.58 -8.36
CA ASP A 50 -14.47 3.30 -8.38
C ASP A 50 -15.61 2.46 -7.76
N GLU A 51 -16.84 2.95 -7.84
CA GLU A 51 -18.02 2.28 -7.27
C GLU A 51 -18.26 0.88 -7.86
N ASP A 52 -17.89 0.66 -9.13
CA ASP A 52 -18.00 -0.66 -9.75
C ASP A 52 -17.02 -1.65 -9.11
N TYR A 53 -15.79 -1.20 -8.83
CA TYR A 53 -14.81 -2.01 -8.11
C TYR A 53 -15.32 -2.40 -6.72
N VAL A 54 -15.82 -1.43 -5.96
CA VAL A 54 -16.32 -1.60 -4.59
C VAL A 54 -17.49 -2.58 -4.57
N ARG A 55 -18.46 -2.41 -5.47
CA ARG A 55 -19.60 -3.33 -5.64
C ARG A 55 -19.15 -4.74 -6.02
N LYS A 56 -18.22 -4.87 -6.97
CA LYS A 56 -17.71 -6.18 -7.43
C LYS A 56 -17.07 -6.99 -6.31
N TYR A 57 -16.36 -6.32 -5.40
CA TYR A 57 -15.68 -6.96 -4.27
C TYR A 57 -16.47 -6.90 -2.95
N ASN A 58 -17.72 -6.42 -3.01
CA ASN A 58 -18.59 -6.23 -1.85
C ASN A 58 -17.87 -5.46 -0.73
N ILE A 59 -17.21 -4.36 -1.08
CA ILE A 59 -16.55 -3.46 -0.15
C ILE A 59 -17.60 -2.47 0.39
N PRO A 60 -17.62 -2.17 1.69
CA PRO A 60 -18.66 -1.31 2.28
C PRO A 60 -18.80 0.08 1.66
N SER A 61 -17.69 0.76 1.34
CA SER A 61 -17.73 2.03 0.61
C SER A 61 -16.43 2.31 -0.13
N LEU A 62 -16.52 3.10 -1.19
CA LEU A 62 -15.35 3.59 -1.93
C LEU A 62 -14.44 4.45 -1.07
N GLU A 63 -15.01 5.29 -0.23
CA GLU A 63 -14.27 6.17 0.67
C GLU A 63 -13.44 5.39 1.69
N LEU A 64 -14.04 4.42 2.40
CA LEU A 64 -13.32 3.60 3.37
C LEU A 64 -12.19 2.83 2.71
N TYR A 65 -12.40 2.36 1.48
CA TYR A 65 -11.36 1.69 0.72
C TYR A 65 -10.22 2.62 0.32
N LYS A 66 -10.53 3.84 -0.14
CA LYS A 66 -9.51 4.85 -0.43
C LYS A 66 -8.72 5.23 0.82
N ASN A 67 -9.38 5.38 1.97
CA ASN A 67 -8.73 5.64 3.25
C ASN A 67 -7.78 4.50 3.64
N GLN A 68 -8.25 3.26 3.54
CA GLN A 68 -7.41 2.07 3.76
C GLN A 68 -6.18 2.10 2.86
N LEU A 69 -6.38 2.27 1.55
CA LEU A 69 -5.32 2.36 0.55
C LEU A 69 -4.30 3.45 0.89
N SER A 70 -4.78 4.62 1.30
CA SER A 70 -3.95 5.75 1.69
C SER A 70 -2.98 5.37 2.81
N ILE A 71 -3.46 4.61 3.81
CA ILE A 71 -2.66 4.17 4.96
C ILE A 71 -1.75 2.98 4.66
N ILE A 72 -2.23 1.93 3.99
CA ILE A 72 -1.44 0.70 3.81
C ILE A 72 -0.43 0.78 2.67
N LYS A 73 -0.58 1.73 1.74
CA LYS A 73 0.34 1.88 0.61
C LYS A 73 1.69 2.39 1.12
N THR A 74 2.69 1.53 1.15
CA THR A 74 4.03 1.84 1.68
C THR A 74 4.73 3.01 1.00
N SER A 75 4.39 3.33 -0.24
CA SER A 75 4.93 4.51 -0.94
C SER A 75 4.44 5.84 -0.34
N ASN A 76 3.36 5.83 0.45
CA ASN A 76 2.87 7.01 1.16
C ASN A 76 3.64 7.27 2.46
N TRP A 77 4.61 6.42 2.81
CA TRP A 77 5.41 6.52 4.03
C TRP A 77 6.88 6.70 3.70
N GLN A 78 7.49 7.74 4.29
CA GLN A 78 8.91 8.07 4.12
C GLN A 78 9.60 8.21 5.48
N LYS A 79 10.81 7.66 5.60
CA LYS A 79 11.71 7.84 6.74
C LYS A 79 13.09 7.35 6.31
N GLY A 80 14.06 8.26 6.17
CA GLY A 80 15.44 7.96 5.79
C GLY A 80 15.57 6.99 4.60
N ASP A 81 16.68 6.24 4.59
CA ASP A 81 16.95 5.18 3.62
C ASP A 81 16.42 3.82 4.10
N LEU A 82 15.12 3.73 4.37
CA LEU A 82 14.49 2.47 4.77
C LEU A 82 14.12 1.58 3.58
N THR A 83 14.36 0.30 3.77
CA THR A 83 13.88 -0.75 2.89
C THR A 83 12.35 -0.79 2.88
N ARG A 84 11.79 -1.44 1.85
CA ARG A 84 10.34 -1.74 1.83
C ARG A 84 9.95 -2.63 3.01
N GLN A 85 10.81 -3.56 3.40
CA GLN A 85 10.56 -4.49 4.49
C GLN A 85 10.40 -3.76 5.83
N GLU A 86 11.28 -2.81 6.17
CA GLU A 86 11.16 -2.07 7.42
C GLU A 86 9.88 -1.23 7.51
N ARG A 87 9.39 -0.74 6.36
CA ARG A 87 8.08 -0.05 6.27
C ARG A 87 6.91 -1.01 6.48
N ASP A 88 6.97 -2.18 5.83
CA ASP A 88 5.99 -3.24 5.99
C ASP A 88 5.91 -3.70 7.45
N GLU A 89 7.05 -3.92 8.10
CA GLU A 89 7.14 -4.27 9.52
C GLU A 89 6.56 -3.16 10.42
N ALA A 90 6.94 -1.89 10.19
CA ALA A 90 6.41 -0.78 10.97
C ALA A 90 4.89 -0.65 10.88
N LEU A 91 4.31 -0.80 9.68
CA LEU A 91 2.86 -0.78 9.48
C LEU A 91 2.16 -1.90 10.26
N LEU A 92 2.70 -3.13 10.22
CA LEU A 92 2.17 -4.26 10.96
C LEU A 92 2.30 -4.07 12.47
N GLU A 93 3.43 -3.56 12.96
CA GLU A 93 3.66 -3.26 14.37
C GLU A 93 2.78 -2.11 14.88
N CYS A 94 2.43 -1.17 14.02
CA CYS A 94 1.46 -0.12 14.29
C CYS A 94 -0.01 -0.59 14.22
N GLY A 95 -0.25 -1.84 13.82
CA GLY A 95 -1.57 -2.48 13.89
C GLY A 95 -2.29 -2.63 12.56
N SER A 96 -1.61 -2.45 11.43
CA SER A 96 -2.15 -2.90 10.16
C SER A 96 -2.37 -4.41 10.18
N SER A 97 -3.58 -4.85 9.85
CA SER A 97 -3.88 -6.28 9.75
C SER A 97 -3.27 -6.91 8.50
N ASP A 98 -3.12 -6.11 7.44
CA ASP A 98 -2.63 -6.53 6.13
C ASP A 98 -1.97 -5.38 5.37
N ILE A 99 -0.86 -5.69 4.71
CA ILE A 99 -0.01 -4.73 3.96
C ILE A 99 0.00 -5.02 2.45
N TRP A 100 -0.51 -6.18 2.00
CA TRP A 100 -0.48 -6.58 0.58
C TRP A 100 -1.86 -6.68 -0.05
N MET A 101 -2.86 -6.04 0.57
CA MET A 101 -4.23 -6.01 0.07
C MET A 101 -4.72 -7.39 -0.36
N SER A 102 -4.71 -8.35 0.56
CA SER A 102 -5.23 -9.73 0.37
C SER A 102 -6.69 -9.80 -0.06
N LYS A 103 -7.33 -8.65 -0.30
CA LYS A 103 -8.76 -8.44 -0.55
C LYS A 103 -9.62 -8.98 0.59
N ASN A 104 -9.03 -9.17 1.77
CA ASN A 104 -9.78 -9.43 2.97
C ASN A 104 -10.32 -8.11 3.54
N TYR A 105 -11.61 -7.89 3.30
CA TYR A 105 -12.34 -6.72 3.79
C TYR A 105 -13.19 -7.04 5.02
N ALA A 106 -12.94 -8.17 5.71
CA ALA A 106 -13.76 -8.60 6.84
C ALA A 106 -13.84 -7.54 7.94
N LEU A 107 -12.70 -6.97 8.36
CA LEU A 107 -12.69 -5.90 9.36
C LEU A 107 -13.50 -4.66 8.93
N MET A 108 -13.38 -4.28 7.66
CA MET A 108 -14.14 -3.15 7.11
C MET A 108 -15.64 -3.42 7.11
N LYS A 109 -16.06 -4.69 6.91
CA LYS A 109 -17.47 -5.12 6.90
C LYS A 109 -18.08 -5.22 8.29
N THR A 110 -17.27 -5.53 9.30
CA THR A 110 -17.74 -5.76 10.68
C THR A 110 -17.79 -4.50 11.53
N LEU A 111 -17.02 -3.47 11.15
CA LEU A 111 -16.90 -2.22 11.90
C LEU A 111 -17.74 -1.13 11.25
N THR A 112 -18.22 -0.20 12.06
CA THR A 112 -18.76 1.07 11.55
C THR A 112 -17.66 1.87 10.84
N PRO A 113 -18.02 2.81 9.94
CA PRO A 113 -17.06 3.69 9.29
C PRO A 113 -16.13 4.40 10.27
N ASP A 114 -16.66 4.93 11.38
CA ASP A 114 -15.89 5.65 12.39
C ASP A 114 -14.91 4.75 13.13
N GLU A 115 -15.32 3.52 13.49
CA GLU A 115 -14.43 2.55 14.11
C GLU A 115 -13.30 2.12 13.18
N TYR A 116 -13.60 1.90 11.89
CA TYR A 116 -12.60 1.51 10.91
C TYR A 116 -11.62 2.64 10.62
N ASN A 117 -12.12 3.86 10.34
CA ASN A 117 -11.28 5.05 10.18
C ASN A 117 -10.49 5.35 11.45
N GLY A 118 -11.05 5.07 12.64
CA GLY A 118 -10.36 5.17 13.90
C GLY A 118 -9.14 4.24 14.00
N LYS A 119 -9.29 2.98 13.55
CA LYS A 119 -8.14 2.06 13.46
C LYS A 119 -7.06 2.57 12.49
N LEU A 120 -7.47 3.06 11.32
CA LEU A 120 -6.55 3.64 10.34
C LEU A 120 -5.80 4.87 10.89
N LEU A 121 -6.50 5.73 11.65
CA LEU A 121 -5.92 6.89 12.31
C LEU A 121 -4.89 6.49 13.36
N LEU A 122 -5.16 5.48 14.18
CA LEU A 122 -4.20 5.01 15.19
C LEU A 122 -2.94 4.43 14.54
N ILE A 123 -3.06 3.71 13.43
CA ILE A 123 -1.91 3.26 12.62
C ILE A 123 -1.13 4.47 12.12
N LYS A 124 -1.81 5.47 11.53
CA LYS A 124 -1.18 6.69 11.03
C LYS A 124 -0.38 7.39 12.13
N ARG A 125 -1.00 7.62 13.29
CA ARG A 125 -0.38 8.30 14.43
C ARG A 125 0.79 7.50 15.00
N CYS A 126 0.69 6.17 15.06
CA CYS A 126 1.81 5.32 15.48
C CYS A 126 3.02 5.46 14.55
N MET A 127 2.79 5.42 13.23
CA MET A 127 3.85 5.62 12.23
C MET A 127 4.49 7.01 12.34
N LEU A 128 3.67 8.06 12.50
CA LEU A 128 4.17 9.43 12.71
C LEU A 128 5.00 9.54 14.00
N ASN A 129 4.54 8.93 15.11
CA ASN A 129 5.29 8.91 16.37
C ASN A 129 6.62 8.15 16.27
N ASP A 130 6.70 7.15 15.38
CA ASP A 130 7.96 6.47 15.07
C ASP A 130 8.87 7.30 14.15
N GLY A 131 8.47 8.50 13.74
CA GLY A 131 9.27 9.41 12.91
C GLY A 131 9.11 9.20 11.40
N PHE A 132 8.06 8.50 10.96
CA PHE A 132 7.69 8.49 9.55
C PHE A 132 6.99 9.79 9.15
N THR A 133 7.17 10.18 7.90
CA THR A 133 6.39 11.22 7.22
C THR A 133 5.32 10.57 6.35
N PHE A 134 4.10 11.10 6.43
CA PHE A 134 2.97 10.64 5.63
C PHE A 134 2.74 11.57 4.43
N LEU A 135 2.64 10.98 3.24
CA LEU A 135 2.40 11.69 1.97
C LEU A 135 1.01 11.44 1.39
N GLY A 136 0.16 10.67 2.07
CA GLY A 136 -1.20 10.39 1.64
C GLY A 136 -2.20 11.43 2.11
N ASP A 137 -3.41 11.31 1.60
CA ASP A 137 -4.56 12.12 2.01
C ASP A 137 -5.44 11.25 2.93
N PHE A 138 -5.46 11.60 4.24
CA PHE A 138 -6.28 10.97 5.27
C PHE A 138 -6.15 11.76 6.59
N SER A 139 -7.07 12.69 6.86
CA SER A 139 -7.07 13.54 8.07
C SER A 139 -8.45 13.60 8.75
N PRO A 140 -8.95 12.48 9.29
CA PRO A 140 -10.30 12.39 9.85
C PRO A 140 -10.53 13.19 11.15
N CYS A 141 -9.57 14.01 11.62
CA CYS A 141 -9.70 14.83 12.83
C CYS A 141 -9.73 16.34 12.55
N GLU A 142 -9.51 16.76 11.30
CA GLU A 142 -9.43 18.18 10.95
C GLU A 142 -10.80 18.78 10.60
N SER A 143 -11.69 17.98 10.02
CA SER A 143 -13.03 18.42 9.57
C SER A 143 -14.17 17.87 10.43
N ASP A 144 -14.20 16.56 10.71
CA ASP A 144 -15.23 15.88 11.48
C ASP A 144 -14.58 14.89 12.45
N PRO A 145 -14.26 15.31 13.69
CA PRO A 145 -13.47 14.50 14.60
C PRO A 145 -14.23 13.24 15.04
N ILE A 146 -13.66 12.09 14.69
CA ILE A 146 -14.10 10.77 15.15
C ILE A 146 -13.58 10.47 16.57
N PRO A 147 -14.22 9.57 17.35
CA PRO A 147 -13.80 9.27 18.73
C PRO A 147 -12.32 8.86 18.90
N ALA A 148 -11.71 8.31 17.85
CA ALA A 148 -10.31 7.90 17.88
C ALA A 148 -9.31 9.06 17.89
N CYS A 149 -9.73 10.31 17.63
CA CYS A 149 -8.88 11.49 17.70
C CYS A 149 -8.30 11.70 19.11
N ASP A 150 -9.07 11.36 20.15
CA ASP A 150 -8.68 11.55 21.55
C ASP A 150 -8.00 10.33 22.18
N LEU A 151 -7.93 9.21 21.45
CA LEU A 151 -7.32 7.99 21.97
C LEU A 151 -5.79 8.11 22.06
N PRO A 152 -5.16 7.44 23.04
CA PRO A 152 -3.71 7.37 23.13
C PRO A 152 -3.13 6.68 21.89
N VAL A 153 -2.02 7.20 21.39
CA VAL A 153 -1.34 6.63 20.23
C VAL A 153 -0.63 5.33 20.64
N PRO A 154 -0.91 4.20 19.99
CA PRO A 154 -0.20 2.96 20.30
C PRO A 154 1.26 3.07 19.88
N LYS A 155 2.14 2.39 20.62
CA LYS A 155 3.53 2.18 20.20
C LYS A 155 3.60 1.01 19.22
N ARG A 156 4.72 0.93 18.49
CA ARG A 156 5.08 -0.24 17.70
C ARG A 156 5.30 -1.43 18.63
N GLU A 157 4.72 -2.56 18.27
CA GLU A 157 4.85 -3.81 19.01
C GLU A 157 5.08 -4.97 18.05
N THR A 158 6.20 -5.67 18.20
CA THR A 158 6.51 -6.86 17.39
C THR A 158 5.43 -7.93 17.53
N GLU A 159 4.86 -8.12 18.72
CA GLU A 159 3.75 -9.07 18.93
C GLU A 159 2.54 -8.76 18.03
N ARG A 160 2.22 -7.48 17.84
CA ARG A 160 1.12 -7.04 16.97
C ARG A 160 1.39 -7.41 15.51
N ARG A 161 2.64 -7.25 15.05
CA ARG A 161 3.07 -7.69 13.73
C ARG A 161 2.96 -9.20 13.58
N LEU A 162 3.50 -9.98 14.52
CA LEU A 162 3.51 -11.44 14.46
C LEU A 162 2.11 -12.06 14.52
N ASN A 163 1.16 -11.38 15.16
CA ASN A 163 -0.24 -11.81 15.25
C ASN A 163 -1.17 -11.12 14.23
N SER A 164 -0.62 -10.33 13.32
CA SER A 164 -1.39 -9.75 12.20
C SER A 164 -1.93 -10.84 11.29
N GLU A 165 -3.05 -10.57 10.61
CA GLU A 165 -3.64 -11.49 9.66
C GLU A 165 -2.65 -11.86 8.53
N TYR A 166 -1.88 -10.86 8.08
CA TYR A 166 -0.79 -11.05 7.12
C TYR A 166 0.22 -12.08 7.61
N CYS A 167 0.74 -11.93 8.83
CA CYS A 167 1.76 -12.85 9.35
C CYS A 167 1.23 -14.21 9.79
N ILE A 168 -0.04 -14.32 10.16
CA ILE A 168 -0.67 -15.63 10.37
C ILE A 168 -0.73 -16.41 9.04
N LYS A 169 -1.07 -15.75 7.94
CA LYS A 169 -1.17 -16.40 6.61
C LYS A 169 0.19 -16.61 5.94
N LYS A 170 1.17 -15.77 6.26
CA LYS A 170 2.48 -15.72 5.61
C LYS A 170 3.62 -15.81 6.61
N ALA A 171 3.48 -16.69 7.61
CA ALA A 171 4.47 -16.84 8.68
C ALA A 171 5.90 -17.16 8.18
N TYR A 172 6.07 -17.58 6.93
CA TYR A 172 7.36 -17.87 6.29
C TYR A 172 8.10 -16.65 5.72
N VAL A 173 7.49 -15.45 5.62
CA VAL A 173 8.16 -14.27 5.03
C VAL A 173 9.01 -13.53 6.07
N ASP A 174 10.07 -12.85 5.62
CA ASP A 174 11.03 -12.16 6.50
C ASP A 174 10.38 -11.09 7.37
N ALA A 175 9.48 -10.29 6.80
CA ALA A 175 8.69 -9.28 7.53
C ALA A 175 7.82 -9.88 8.65
N CYS A 176 7.67 -11.20 8.71
CA CYS A 176 6.92 -11.91 9.73
C CYS A 176 7.80 -12.67 10.71
N GLN A 177 9.13 -12.61 10.62
CA GLN A 177 10.01 -13.29 11.57
C GLN A 177 10.26 -12.47 12.85
N PRO A 178 10.53 -13.13 14.00
CA PRO A 178 10.56 -14.59 14.19
C PRO A 178 9.15 -15.20 14.38
N GLN A 179 8.88 -16.37 13.80
CA GLN A 179 7.65 -17.15 14.04
C GLN A 179 7.96 -18.56 14.55
N SER A 180 7.00 -19.14 15.27
CA SER A 180 7.11 -20.54 15.66
C SER A 180 7.13 -21.42 14.42
N ARG A 181 7.93 -22.47 14.47
CA ARG A 181 8.01 -23.46 13.40
C ARG A 181 6.64 -24.08 13.09
N GLU A 182 5.84 -24.34 14.12
CA GLU A 182 4.47 -24.84 13.98
C GLU A 182 3.60 -23.89 13.14
N ARG A 183 3.67 -22.56 13.38
CA ARG A 183 2.91 -21.58 12.60
C ARG A 183 3.35 -21.56 11.13
N ILE A 184 4.66 -21.62 10.88
CA ILE A 184 5.23 -21.67 9.52
C ILE A 184 4.69 -22.88 8.76
N LEU A 185 4.85 -24.09 9.33
CA LEU A 185 4.41 -25.35 8.72
C LEU A 185 2.90 -25.40 8.46
N ASN A 186 2.10 -24.69 9.26
CA ASN A 186 0.65 -24.67 9.12
C ASN A 186 0.11 -23.74 8.03
N THR A 187 0.95 -22.89 7.41
CA THR A 187 0.53 -22.02 6.30
C THR A 187 0.18 -22.84 5.05
N GLU A 188 -0.80 -22.37 4.25
CA GLU A 188 -1.20 -23.06 3.02
C GLU A 188 -0.05 -23.21 2.02
N LYS A 189 0.81 -22.19 1.91
CA LYS A 189 1.96 -22.22 0.99
C LYS A 189 3.01 -23.22 1.42
N CYS A 190 3.30 -23.34 2.73
CA CYS A 190 4.17 -24.40 3.21
C CYS A 190 3.58 -25.78 2.95
N LYS A 191 2.28 -25.99 3.18
CA LYS A 191 1.62 -27.27 2.90
C LYS A 191 1.68 -27.68 1.42
N LEU A 192 1.53 -26.71 0.50
CA LEU A 192 1.51 -26.97 -0.94
C LEU A 192 2.91 -27.05 -1.57
N TYR A 193 3.88 -26.28 -1.06
CA TYR A 193 5.19 -26.11 -1.67
C TYR A 193 6.33 -26.10 -0.64
N PRO A 194 6.48 -27.15 0.18
CA PRO A 194 7.32 -27.08 1.36
C PRO A 194 8.82 -26.89 1.04
N LYS A 195 9.30 -27.41 -0.11
CA LYS A 195 10.67 -27.22 -0.60
C LYS A 195 11.00 -25.79 -1.02
N LEU A 196 10.01 -25.07 -1.54
CA LEU A 196 10.21 -23.71 -2.09
C LEU A 196 10.30 -22.65 -0.99
N TYR A 197 9.62 -22.89 0.13
CA TYR A 197 9.53 -21.95 1.24
C TYR A 197 10.34 -22.39 2.46
N PHE A 198 11.31 -23.29 2.26
CA PHE A 198 12.17 -23.84 3.33
C PHE A 198 11.38 -24.38 4.53
N CYS A 199 10.19 -24.91 4.26
CA CYS A 199 9.31 -25.52 5.28
C CYS A 199 9.66 -26.99 5.51
N ASP A 200 10.47 -27.59 4.63
CA ASP A 200 11.03 -28.94 4.80
C ASP A 200 12.35 -28.89 5.58
N ILE A 201 12.32 -29.26 6.87
CA ILE A 201 13.50 -29.73 7.61
C ILE A 201 13.10 -30.95 8.43
#